data_AF-A0AAD7DMV1-F1
#
_entry.id   AF-A0AAD7DMV1-F1
#
_cell.length_a   1.000
_cell.length_b   1.000
_cell.length_c   1.000
_cell.angle_alpha   90.00
_cell.angle_beta   90.00
_cell.angle_gamma   90.00
#
_symmetry.space_group_name_H-M   'P 1'
#
loop_
_entity.id
_entity.type
_entity.pdbx_description
1 polymer ?
#
loop_
_entity_poly.entity_id
_entity_poly.type
_entity_poly.pdbx_seq_one_letter_code
_entity_poly.pdbx_strand_id
1 'polypeptide(L)' 'MREAPVRSDTRLNGRGGSSEAVNFFYPSTEWEMEQAFEFGCAVKTCLGRIQGAKFLTRDEVAARGWVSPWIEELM' A
#
# COMPACT_ATOMS: atom_id res chain seq x y z
N MET A 1 -18.55 -23.77 18.85
CA MET A 1 -17.45 -23.06 18.19
C MET A 1 -18.03 -22.50 16.90
N ARG A 2 -18.35 -21.19 16.88
CA ARG A 2 -18.98 -20.56 15.70
C ARG A 2 -17.84 -19.91 14.91
N GLU A 3 -17.48 -20.52 13.79
CA GLU A 3 -16.52 -19.96 12.85
C GLU A 3 -17.08 -18.65 12.29
N ALA A 4 -16.31 -17.57 12.41
CA ALA A 4 -16.65 -16.27 11.84
C ALA A 4 -16.55 -16.35 10.31
N PRO A 5 -17.46 -15.69 9.57
CA PRO A 5 -17.41 -15.72 8.11
C PRO A 5 -16.17 -14.96 7.64
N VAL A 6 -15.35 -15.62 6.82
CA VAL A 6 -14.30 -14.96 6.02
C VAL A 6 -14.96 -13.82 5.25
N ARG A 7 -14.68 -12.58 5.66
CA ARG A 7 -15.10 -11.40 4.92
C ARG A 7 -14.38 -11.44 3.57
N SER A 8 -15.15 -11.57 2.51
CA SER A 8 -14.70 -11.49 1.13
C SER A 8 -14.14 -10.11 0.87
N ASP A 9 -12.82 -9.97 1.05
CA ASP A 9 -12.11 -8.74 0.77
C ASP A 9 -12.20 -8.46 -0.74
N THR A 10 -12.86 -7.36 -1.06
CA THR A 10 -13.31 -7.07 -2.40
C THR A 10 -12.14 -6.49 -3.19
N ARG A 11 -11.66 -7.30 -4.14
CA ARG A 11 -11.02 -6.90 -5.41
C ARG A 11 -9.64 -6.24 -5.28
N LEU A 12 -8.62 -7.09 -5.22
CA LEU A 12 -7.46 -6.87 -6.09
C LEU A 12 -8.00 -6.74 -7.53
N ASN A 13 -7.94 -5.54 -8.12
CA ASN A 13 -8.24 -5.34 -9.54
C ASN A 13 -7.15 -6.01 -10.38
N GLY A 14 -7.18 -7.34 -10.48
CA GLY A 14 -6.32 -8.14 -11.35
C GLY A 14 -7.19 -9.19 -12.02
N ARG A 15 -7.55 -8.95 -13.27
CA ARG A 15 -8.37 -9.89 -14.05
C ARG A 15 -7.41 -10.96 -14.55
N GLY A 16 -7.29 -12.05 -13.79
CA GLY A 16 -6.36 -13.14 -14.06
C GLY A 16 -6.41 -13.63 -15.51
N GLY A 17 -5.28 -13.46 -16.20
CA GLY A 17 -5.00 -13.94 -17.55
C GLY A 17 -3.65 -13.37 -18.00
N SER A 18 -2.62 -14.22 -18.09
CA SER A 18 -1.19 -13.86 -18.19
C SER A 18 -0.61 -13.27 -16.89
N SER A 19 0.71 -13.24 -16.74
CA SER A 19 1.41 -12.76 -15.54
C SER A 19 1.07 -11.29 -15.23
N GLU A 20 -0.03 -11.07 -14.52
CA GLU A 20 -0.48 -9.75 -14.08
C GLU A 20 0.52 -9.24 -13.04
N ALA A 21 1.22 -8.16 -13.36
CA ALA A 21 2.13 -7.52 -12.41
C ALA A 21 1.34 -7.02 -11.21
N VAL A 22 1.65 -7.55 -10.03
CA VAL A 22 1.09 -7.05 -8.77
C VAL A 22 1.88 -5.83 -8.37
N ASN A 23 1.22 -4.67 -8.34
CA ASN A 23 1.81 -3.45 -7.80
C ASN A 23 1.55 -3.40 -6.30
N PHE A 24 2.62 -3.35 -5.51
CA PHE A 24 2.55 -3.24 -4.06
C PHE A 24 2.90 -1.83 -3.59
N PHE A 25 2.09 -1.26 -2.71
CA PHE A 25 2.36 0.04 -2.10
C PHE A 25 2.96 -0.15 -0.71
N TYR A 26 4.29 -0.19 -0.62
CA TYR A 26 5.03 -0.41 0.64
C TYR A 26 4.56 0.46 1.83
N PRO A 27 4.32 1.77 1.66
CA PRO A 27 3.82 2.60 2.77
C PRO A 27 2.42 2.20 3.31
N SER A 28 1.72 1.22 2.71
CA SER A 28 0.49 0.65 3.31
C SER A 28 0.77 -0.27 4.49
N THR A 29 1.95 -0.88 4.56
CA THR A 29 2.30 -1.90 5.56
C THR A 29 3.63 -1.64 6.25
N GLU A 30 4.48 -0.73 5.77
CA GLU A 30 5.77 -0.39 6.38
C GLU A 30 5.83 1.08 6.82
N TRP A 31 6.10 1.30 8.11
CA TRP A 31 6.22 2.66 8.68
C TRP A 31 7.50 3.36 8.22
N GLU A 32 8.64 2.71 8.38
CA GLU A 32 9.94 3.20 7.96
C GLU A 32 10.72 2.05 7.33
N MET A 33 11.25 2.27 6.13
CA MET A 33 12.06 1.27 5.45
C MET A 33 13.49 1.30 5.98
N GLU A 34 14.03 0.13 6.30
CA GLU A 34 15.45 0.01 6.66
C GLU A 34 16.35 0.44 5.49
N GLN A 35 15.97 0.12 4.25
CA GLN A 35 16.68 0.51 3.03
C GLN A 35 15.70 1.18 2.05
N ALA A 36 15.66 2.50 2.10
CA ALA A 36 14.92 3.32 1.15
C ALA A 36 15.53 3.26 -0.26
N PHE A 37 14.68 3.30 -1.28
CA PHE A 37 15.11 3.24 -2.68
C PHE A 37 14.41 4.30 -3.54
N GLU A 38 15.05 4.66 -4.65
CA GLU A 38 14.48 5.57 -5.64
C GLU A 38 13.69 4.79 -6.69
N PHE A 39 12.55 5.33 -7.08
CA PHE A 39 11.73 4.79 -8.14
C PHE A 39 11.36 5.90 -9.13
N GLY A 40 11.80 5.74 -10.38
CA GLY A 40 11.49 6.67 -11.44
C GLY A 40 10.07 6.43 -11.99
N CYS A 41 9.13 7.33 -11.70
CA CYS A 41 7.84 7.35 -12.38
C CYS A 41 7.48 8.74 -12.93
N ALA A 42 6.85 8.77 -14.11
CA ALA A 42 6.51 10.00 -14.83
C ALA A 42 5.11 10.56 -14.48
N VAL A 43 4.57 10.19 -13.32
CA VAL A 43 3.23 10.60 -12.88
C VAL A 43 3.32 11.61 -11.73
N LYS A 44 2.38 12.55 -11.65
CA LYS A 44 2.39 13.62 -10.62
C LYS A 44 2.26 13.09 -9.19
N THR A 45 1.66 11.92 -9.03
CA THR A 45 1.53 11.21 -7.75
C THR A 45 2.70 10.26 -7.49
N CYS A 46 3.80 10.37 -8.25
CA CYS A 46 5.00 9.59 -7.99
C CYS A 46 5.64 10.05 -6.69
N LEU A 47 6.01 9.12 -5.80
CA LEU A 47 6.77 9.47 -4.59
C LEU A 47 8.24 9.77 -4.89
N GLY A 48 8.78 9.24 -6.00
CA GLY A 48 10.19 9.37 -6.39
C GLY A 48 11.16 8.57 -5.53
N ARG A 49 10.93 8.51 -4.22
CA ARG A 49 11.69 7.74 -3.25
C ARG A 49 10.76 7.03 -2.27
N ILE A 50 10.90 5.72 -2.13
CA ILE A 50 10.09 4.90 -1.23
C ILE A 50 10.87 4.73 0.08
N GLN A 51 10.27 5.21 1.18
CA GLN A 51 10.93 5.27 2.50
C GLN A 51 10.03 4.78 3.64
N GLY A 52 8.80 4.37 3.35
CA GLY A 52 7.77 4.02 4.33
C GLY A 52 6.77 5.15 4.60
N ALA A 53 5.72 4.83 5.35
CA ALA A 53 4.57 5.71 5.61
C ALA A 53 4.90 6.93 6.46
N LYS A 54 5.95 6.87 7.29
CA LYS A 54 6.44 7.96 8.15
C LYS A 54 6.76 9.26 7.39
N PHE A 55 7.05 9.15 6.10
CA PHE A 55 7.47 10.27 5.24
C PHE A 55 6.33 10.84 4.39
N LEU A 56 5.10 10.38 4.61
CA LEU A 56 3.90 10.80 3.91
C LEU A 56 2.90 11.38 4.89
N THR A 57 2.06 12.28 4.42
CA THR A 57 0.89 12.75 5.16
C THR A 57 -0.20 11.68 5.20
N ARG A 58 -1.07 11.75 6.21
CA ARG A 58 -2.24 10.86 6.33
C ARG A 58 -3.12 10.89 5.07
N ASP A 59 -3.30 12.08 4.47
CA ASP A 59 -4.07 12.25 3.24
C ASP A 59 -3.40 11.59 2.02
N GLU A 60 -2.07 11.71 1.90
CA GLU A 60 -1.30 11.06 0.83
C GLU A 60 -1.37 9.54 0.89
N VAL A 61 -1.44 8.96 2.08
CA VAL A 61 -1.55 7.51 2.28
C VAL A 61 -2.99 7.04 2.06
N ALA A 62 -3.98 7.75 2.60
CA ALA A 62 -5.40 7.43 2.39
C ALA A 62 -5.81 7.49 0.91
N ALA A 63 -5.19 8.38 0.11
CA ALA A 63 -5.44 8.48 -1.32
C ALA A 63 -4.95 7.26 -2.14
N ARG A 64 -4.19 6.34 -1.56
CA ARG A 64 -3.53 5.21 -2.26
C ARG A 64 -4.30 3.89 -2.16
N GLY A 65 -5.42 3.88 -1.43
CA GLY A 65 -6.26 2.70 -1.26
C GLY A 65 -6.13 2.12 0.14
N TRP A 66 -6.01 0.79 0.22
CA TRP A 66 -5.95 0.11 1.51
C TRP A 66 -4.64 0.40 2.25
N VAL A 67 -4.77 0.57 3.56
CA VAL A 67 -3.67 0.82 4.51
C VAL A 67 -3.91 -0.12 5.69
N SER A 68 -2.84 -0.70 6.22
CA SER A 68 -2.96 -1.58 7.37
C SER A 68 -3.34 -0.77 8.63
N PRO A 69 -4.17 -1.33 9.53
CA PRO A 69 -4.60 -0.62 10.74
C PRO A 69 -3.44 -0.09 11.60
N TRP A 70 -2.31 -0.82 11.64
CA TRP A 70 -1.15 -0.39 12.44
C TRP A 70 -0.47 0.87 11.87
N ILE A 71 -0.47 1.05 10.54
CA ILE A 71 0.02 2.29 9.93
C ILE A 71 -0.94 3.43 10.23
N GLU A 72 -2.25 3.19 10.18
CA GLU A 72 -3.26 4.20 10.53
C GLU A 72 -3.16 4.67 11.99
N GLU A 73 -2.78 3.77 12.90
CA GLU A 73 -2.58 4.06 14.33
C GLU A 73 -1.32 4.91 14.60
N LEU A 74 -0.30 4.87 13.72
CA LEU A 74 0.96 5.60 13.90
C LEU A 74 0.98 7.00 13.29
N MET A 75 0.01 7.32 12.43
CA MET A 75 -0.10 8.62 11.74
C MET A 75 -0.78 9.69 12.59
#